data_AF-A0A2U1JD45-F1
#
_entry.id   AF-A0A2U1JD45-F1
#
_cell.length_a   1.000
_cell.length_b   1.000
_cell.length_c   1.000
_cell.angle_alpha   90.00
_cell.angle_beta   90.00
_cell.angle_gamma   90.00
#
_symmetry.space_group_name_H-M   'P 1'
#
loop_
_entity.id
_entity.type
_entity.pdbx_description
1 polymer ?
#
loop_
_entity_poly.entity_id
_entity_poly.type
_entity_poly.pdbx_seq_one_letter_code
_entity_poly.pdbx_strand_id
1 'polypeptide(L)'
;MFSYPLAYSIHFLSYDRFSSPDTPLSPVLCELSVFDSDANPIHPQDIDTSTLVANICVLAHSPTSPYTSYQDIVSGSFAASPQFHRGRLLFSFSDLVFNVSGTFQLKVCVFNLADILDNHQTSTHHLCDAATDLIEIT
;
A
#
# COMPACT_ATOMS: atom_id res chain seq x y z
N MET A 1 -17.74 -19.95 4.53
CA MET A 1 -17.50 -19.11 3.34
C MET A 1 -18.49 -17.95 3.44
N PHE A 2 -18.02 -16.75 3.82
CA PHE A 2 -18.89 -15.59 3.94
C PHE A 2 -19.25 -15.11 2.53
N SER A 3 -20.54 -15.05 2.20
CA SER A 3 -21.07 -14.65 0.88
C SER A 3 -21.62 -13.22 0.92
N TYR A 4 -21.01 -12.35 1.71
CA TYR A 4 -21.43 -10.96 1.86
C TYR A 4 -20.35 -10.02 1.33
N PRO A 5 -20.71 -8.84 0.79
CA PRO A 5 -19.72 -7.86 0.39
C PRO A 5 -18.96 -7.41 1.64
N LEU A 6 -17.66 -7.69 1.68
CA LEU A 6 -16.78 -7.24 2.75
C LEU A 6 -16.33 -5.80 2.46
N ALA A 7 -16.28 -4.97 3.50
CA ALA A 7 -15.69 -3.64 3.41
C ALA A 7 -14.24 -3.68 3.89
N TYR A 8 -13.36 -2.99 3.17
CA TYR A 8 -11.92 -2.97 3.45
C TYR A 8 -11.46 -1.53 3.73
N SER A 9 -10.56 -1.37 4.69
CA SER A 9 -9.94 -0.08 5.03
C SER A 9 -8.47 -0.29 5.33
N ILE A 10 -7.60 0.47 4.65
CA ILE A 10 -6.16 0.44 4.84
C ILE A 10 -5.72 1.74 5.53
N HIS A 11 -4.83 1.65 6.51
CA HIS A 11 -4.28 2.82 7.20
C HIS A 11 -2.78 2.71 7.43
N PHE A 12 -2.10 3.84 7.35
CA PHE A 12 -0.67 3.93 7.62
C PHE A 12 -0.42 3.92 9.13
N LEU A 13 0.50 3.05 9.56
CA LEU A 13 0.98 2.97 10.93
C LEU A 13 2.28 3.73 11.13
N SER A 14 3.15 3.69 10.11
CA SER A 14 4.48 4.29 10.15
C SER A 14 4.94 4.60 8.74
N TYR A 15 5.51 5.79 8.58
CA TYR A 15 6.23 6.23 7.38
C TYR A 15 7.01 7.50 7.74
N ASP A 16 8.06 7.79 6.99
CA ASP A 16 8.82 9.02 7.18
C ASP A 16 8.09 10.21 6.55
N ARG A 17 8.00 11.31 7.29
CA ARG A 17 7.50 12.60 6.75
C ARG A 17 8.61 13.45 6.15
N PHE A 18 9.86 13.15 6.51
CA PHE A 18 11.04 13.87 6.08
C PHE A 18 12.14 12.86 5.79
N SER A 19 12.82 13.01 4.65
CA SER A 19 14.01 12.24 4.32
C SER A 19 14.94 13.04 3.42
N SER A 20 16.11 12.49 3.13
CA SER A 20 17.01 12.99 2.10
C SER A 20 16.92 12.10 0.85
N PRO A 21 17.23 12.66 -0.33
CA PRO A 21 17.34 11.87 -1.54
C PRO A 21 18.40 10.78 -1.38
N ASP A 22 18.24 9.70 -2.14
CA ASP A 22 19.12 8.53 -2.19
C ASP A 22 19.28 7.79 -0.85
N THR A 23 18.45 8.14 0.14
CA THR A 23 18.41 7.49 1.45
C THR A 23 17.19 6.56 1.52
N PRO A 24 17.36 5.28 1.90
CA PRO A 24 16.24 4.39 2.15
C PRO A 24 15.33 4.96 3.24
N LEU A 25 14.04 5.01 2.96
CA LEU A 25 13.04 5.34 3.96
C LEU A 25 12.97 4.25 5.03
N SER A 26 12.58 4.66 6.24
CA SER A 26 12.05 3.74 7.22
C SER A 26 10.91 2.93 6.61
N PRO A 27 10.74 1.65 7.02
CA PRO A 27 9.68 0.82 6.49
C PRO A 27 8.30 1.48 6.58
N VAL A 28 7.63 1.58 5.44
CA VAL A 28 6.25 2.05 5.36
C VAL A 28 5.35 0.90 5.75
N LEU A 29 4.71 1.02 6.92
CA LEU A 29 3.85 -0.01 7.49
C LEU A 29 2.40 0.42 7.39
N CYS A 30 1.58 -0.46 6.82
CA CYS A 30 0.13 -0.26 6.71
C CYS A 30 -0.61 -1.43 7.35
N GLU A 31 -1.78 -1.18 7.91
CA GLU A 31 -2.68 -2.21 8.42
C GLU A 31 -3.99 -2.21 7.63
N LEU A 32 -4.47 -3.42 7.31
CA LEU A 32 -5.75 -3.65 6.68
C LEU A 32 -6.76 -4.11 7.72
N SER A 33 -7.85 -3.36 7.83
CA SER A 33 -9.05 -3.72 8.58
C SER A 33 -10.14 -4.15 7.61
N VAL A 34 -10.86 -5.20 7.97
CA VAL A 34 -11.96 -5.73 7.16
C VAL A 34 -13.20 -5.82 8.01
N PHE A 35 -14.33 -5.45 7.43
CA PHE A 35 -15.60 -5.37 8.11
C PHE A 35 -16.66 -6.17 7.35
N ASP A 36 -17.60 -6.74 8.09
CA ASP A 36 -18.79 -7.37 7.53
C ASP A 36 -19.81 -6.31 7.04
N SER A 37 -20.94 -6.77 6.52
CA SER A 37 -22.02 -5.92 6.03
C SER A 37 -22.66 -5.04 7.11
N ASP A 38 -22.53 -5.43 8.38
CA ASP A 38 -23.06 -4.72 9.54
C ASP A 38 -21.99 -3.80 10.18
N ALA A 39 -20.85 -3.62 9.51
CA ALA A 39 -19.69 -2.87 9.96
C ALA A 39 -18.99 -3.43 11.22
N ASN A 40 -19.17 -4.72 11.53
CA ASN A 40 -18.40 -5.37 12.57
C ASN A 40 -17.01 -5.75 12.03
N PRO A 41 -15.94 -5.58 12.82
CA PRO A 41 -14.60 -5.99 12.41
C PRO A 41 -14.52 -7.51 12.29
N ILE A 42 -14.00 -7.97 11.16
CA ILE A 42 -13.67 -9.38 10.91
C ILE A 42 -12.27 -9.65 11.41
N HIS A 43 -12.11 -10.77 12.10
CA HIS A 43 -10.80 -11.17 12.59
C HIS A 43 -9.89 -11.55 11.42
N PRO A 44 -8.63 -11.06 11.34
CA PRO A 44 -7.82 -11.28 10.15
C PRO A 44 -7.48 -12.73 9.81
N GLN A 45 -7.64 -13.65 10.76
CA GLN A 45 -7.46 -15.10 10.53
C GLN A 45 -8.60 -15.72 9.71
N ASP A 46 -9.75 -15.06 9.64
CA ASP A 46 -10.93 -15.53 8.90
C ASP A 46 -10.94 -15.04 7.44
N ILE A 47 -9.90 -14.30 7.05
CA ILE A 47 -9.74 -13.71 5.72
C ILE A 47 -8.76 -14.58 4.93
N ASP A 48 -9.12 -14.92 3.69
CA ASP A 48 -8.15 -15.51 2.77
C ASP A 48 -7.20 -14.41 2.29
N THR A 49 -5.97 -14.44 2.80
CA THR A 49 -4.94 -13.45 2.50
C THR A 49 -4.05 -13.88 1.34
N SER A 50 -4.20 -15.10 0.82
CA SER A 50 -3.31 -15.67 -0.20
C SER A 50 -3.40 -14.94 -1.54
N THR A 51 -4.52 -14.30 -1.81
CA THR A 51 -4.80 -13.55 -3.02
C THR A 51 -4.70 -12.04 -2.83
N LEU A 52 -4.41 -11.56 -1.62
CA LEU A 52 -4.32 -10.14 -1.34
C LEU A 52 -2.93 -9.61 -1.66
N VAL A 53 -2.88 -8.44 -2.29
CA VAL A 53 -1.65 -7.69 -2.54
C VAL A 53 -1.89 -6.21 -2.30
N ALA A 54 -0.92 -5.52 -1.72
CA ALA A 54 -0.91 -4.07 -1.65
C ALA A 54 0.18 -3.53 -2.57
N ASN A 55 -0.14 -2.50 -3.35
CA ASN A 55 0.83 -1.73 -4.10
C ASN A 55 0.96 -0.34 -3.50
N ILE A 56 2.18 0.19 -3.48
CA ILE A 56 2.47 1.57 -3.09
C ILE A 56 2.90 2.37 -4.32
N CYS A 57 2.36 3.58 -4.45
CA CYS A 57 2.74 4.54 -5.47
C CYS A 57 2.97 5.94 -4.85
N VAL A 58 3.64 6.80 -5.60
CA VAL A 58 4.05 8.16 -5.26
C VAL A 58 3.19 9.11 -6.07
N LEU A 59 2.53 10.01 -5.37
CA LEU A 59 1.83 11.12 -5.98
C LEU A 59 2.76 12.33 -5.89
N ALA A 60 3.35 12.71 -7.01
CA ALA A 60 4.22 13.88 -7.07
C ALA A 60 3.39 15.16 -6.93
N HIS A 61 3.80 16.04 -6.01
CA HIS A 61 3.15 17.33 -5.81
C HIS A 61 4.01 18.48 -6.33
N SER A 62 5.27 18.56 -5.87
CA SER A 62 6.21 19.61 -6.27
C SER A 62 7.66 19.11 -6.22
N PRO A 63 8.09 18.36 -7.25
CA PRO A 63 9.49 17.94 -7.38
C PRO A 63 10.38 19.12 -7.75
N THR A 64 11.61 19.15 -7.25
CA THR A 64 12.55 20.27 -7.48
C THR A 64 13.32 20.13 -8.80
N SER A 65 13.30 18.95 -9.42
CA SER A 65 13.93 18.66 -10.71
C SER A 65 12.90 18.05 -11.67
N PRO A 66 12.98 18.34 -12.99
CA PRO A 66 12.23 17.58 -13.98
C PRO A 66 12.61 16.10 -13.92
N TYR A 67 11.61 15.24 -14.06
CA TYR A 67 11.74 13.79 -14.15
C TYR A 67 10.97 13.32 -15.38
N THR A 68 11.44 12.24 -16.00
CA THR A 68 10.87 11.71 -17.25
C THR A 68 9.98 10.50 -17.00
N SER A 69 10.19 9.83 -15.86
CA SER A 69 9.44 8.65 -15.43
C SER A 69 9.26 8.62 -13.91
N TYR A 70 8.29 7.84 -13.46
CA TYR A 70 8.07 7.59 -12.04
C TYR A 70 9.24 6.84 -11.38
N GLN A 71 9.95 6.00 -12.13
CA GLN A 71 11.13 5.26 -11.65
C GLN A 71 12.32 6.20 -11.39
N ASP A 72 12.31 7.40 -11.99
CA ASP A 72 13.28 8.43 -11.71
C ASP A 72 13.05 9.03 -10.31
N ILE A 73 11.79 9.04 -9.83
CA ILE A 73 11.43 9.64 -8.53
C ILE A 73 11.73 8.69 -7.38
N VAL A 74 11.30 7.44 -7.50
CA VAL A 74 11.41 6.46 -6.42
C VAL A 74 11.83 5.11 -6.97
N SER A 75 12.71 4.43 -6.23
CA SER A 75 13.15 3.06 -6.49
C SER A 75 12.82 2.15 -5.28
N GLY A 76 12.82 0.83 -5.49
CA GLY A 76 12.51 -0.16 -4.45
C GLY A 76 11.37 -1.12 -4.85
N SER A 77 10.81 -1.81 -3.85
CA SER A 77 9.72 -2.76 -4.01
C SER A 77 8.37 -2.06 -3.81
N PHE A 78 7.58 -2.00 -4.89
CA PHE A 78 6.28 -1.31 -4.90
C PHE A 78 5.10 -2.22 -4.54
N ALA A 79 5.32 -3.50 -4.28
CA ALA A 79 4.29 -4.46 -3.97
C ALA A 79 4.63 -5.21 -2.68
N ALA A 80 3.61 -5.49 -1.87
CA ALA A 80 3.74 -6.24 -0.63
C ALA A 80 2.60 -7.26 -0.49
N SER A 81 2.96 -8.46 -0.06
CA SER A 81 2.00 -9.46 0.42
C SER A 81 1.65 -9.18 1.88
N PRO A 82 0.43 -9.52 2.32
CA PRO A 82 0.05 -9.31 3.71
C PRO A 82 0.82 -10.23 4.65
N GLN A 83 1.10 -9.73 5.85
CA GLN A 83 1.71 -10.47 6.95
C GLN A 83 0.81 -10.42 8.17
N PHE A 84 0.54 -11.57 8.76
CA PHE A 84 -0.19 -11.65 10.02
C PHE A 84 0.77 -11.44 11.19
N HIS A 85 0.54 -10.40 11.99
CA HIS A 85 1.33 -10.13 13.18
C HIS A 85 0.43 -9.69 14.34
N ARG A 86 0.44 -10.46 15.43
CA ARG A 86 -0.29 -10.14 16.68
C ARG A 86 -1.78 -9.78 16.47
N GLY A 87 -2.49 -10.53 15.61
CA GLY A 87 -3.91 -10.26 15.37
C GLY A 87 -4.18 -9.18 14.31
N ARG A 88 -3.16 -8.71 13.60
CA ARG A 88 -3.26 -7.63 12.62
C ARG A 88 -2.78 -8.10 11.25
N LEU A 89 -3.36 -7.53 10.20
CA LEU A 89 -2.97 -7.80 8.82
C LEU A 89 -2.16 -6.62 8.30
N LEU A 90 -0.85 -6.84 8.11
CA LEU A 90 0.10 -5.76 7.83
C LEU A 90 0.69 -5.88 6.43
N PHE A 91 0.94 -4.74 5.80
CA PHE A 91 1.76 -4.61 4.60
C PHE A 91 3.00 -3.77 4.93
N SER A 92 4.17 -4.20 4.45
CA SER A 92 5.45 -3.53 4.72
C SER A 92 6.19 -3.28 3.41
N PHE A 93 6.54 -2.01 3.16
CA PHE A 93 7.40 -1.59 2.06
C PHE A 93 8.70 -1.05 2.66
N SER A 94 9.81 -1.78 2.47
CA SER A 94 10.99 -1.66 3.36
C SER A 94 12.23 -1.10 2.67
N ASP A 95 12.16 -0.86 1.37
CA ASP A 95 13.31 -0.57 0.49
C ASP A 95 13.01 0.60 -0.46
N LEU A 96 12.05 1.46 -0.10
CA LEU A 96 11.72 2.64 -0.90
C LEU A 96 12.81 3.72 -0.74
N VAL A 97 13.32 4.20 -1.86
CA VAL A 97 14.33 5.27 -1.92
C VAL A 97 13.83 6.34 -2.88
N PHE A 98 13.71 7.58 -2.41
CA PHE A 98 13.44 8.73 -3.27
C PHE A 98 14.75 9.21 -3.89
N ASN A 99 14.85 9.27 -5.21
CA ASN A 99 16.08 9.68 -5.91
C ASN A 99 16.10 11.18 -6.25
N VAL A 100 15.01 11.91 -5.94
CA VAL A 100 14.88 13.35 -6.21
C VAL A 100 14.27 14.06 -5.02
N SER A 101 14.72 15.29 -4.80
CA SER A 101 14.14 16.18 -3.78
C SER A 101 12.78 16.73 -4.23
N GLY A 102 11.96 17.09 -3.25
CA GLY A 102 10.63 17.65 -3.49
C GLY A 102 9.60 17.22 -2.46
N THR A 103 8.34 17.51 -2.77
CA THR A 103 7.20 17.13 -1.92
C THR A 103 6.32 16.11 -2.63
N PHE A 104 6.02 15.03 -1.91
CA PHE A 104 5.35 13.84 -2.45
C PHE A 104 4.27 13.35 -1.48
N GLN A 105 3.36 12.49 -1.94
CA GLN A 105 2.56 11.63 -1.07
C GLN A 105 2.76 10.17 -1.46
N LEU A 106 2.65 9.27 -0.51
CA LEU A 106 2.57 7.83 -0.79
C LEU A 106 1.10 7.42 -0.76
N LYS A 107 0.67 6.66 -1.77
CA LYS A 107 -0.65 6.06 -1.83
C LYS A 107 -0.52 4.54 -1.88
N VAL A 108 -1.20 3.85 -0.99
CA VAL A 108 -1.28 2.39 -0.96
C VAL A 108 -2.65 1.96 -1.43
N CYS A 109 -2.69 1.04 -2.39
CA CYS A 109 -3.91 0.42 -2.92
C CYS A 109 -3.85 -1.09 -2.66
N VAL A 110 -4.93 -1.66 -2.15
CA VAL A 110 -5.06 -3.10 -1.89
C VAL A 110 -5.95 -3.73 -2.96
N PHE A 111 -5.53 -4.88 -3.48
CA PHE A 111 -6.21 -5.62 -4.53
C PHE A 111 -6.43 -7.07 -4.09
N ASN A 112 -7.51 -7.67 -4.59
CA ASN A 112 -7.71 -9.12 -4.59
C ASN A 112 -7.37 -9.68 -5.98
N LEU A 113 -6.49 -10.67 -6.02
CA LEU A 113 -6.01 -11.35 -7.22
C LEU A 113 -6.75 -12.66 -7.52
N ALA A 114 -7.76 -13.04 -6.73
CA ALA A 114 -8.49 -14.30 -6.89
C ALA A 114 -9.03 -14.48 -8.33
N ASP A 115 -9.60 -13.42 -8.91
CA ASP A 115 -10.19 -13.46 -10.26
C ASP A 115 -9.15 -13.68 -11.38
N ILE A 116 -7.89 -13.29 -11.13
CA ILE A 116 -6.78 -13.51 -12.08
C ILE A 116 -6.34 -14.97 -12.06
N LEU A 117 -6.33 -15.58 -10.88
CA LEU A 117 -5.88 -16.96 -10.67
C LEU A 117 -6.89 -17.98 -11.22
N ASP A 118 -8.19 -17.69 -11.11
CA ASP A 118 -9.24 -18.66 -11.46
C ASP A 118 -9.72 -18.59 -12.92
N ASN A 119 -9.66 -17.42 -13.58
CA ASN A 119 -10.36 -17.24 -14.87
C ASN A 119 -9.51 -16.69 -16.02
N HIS A 120 -8.18 -16.58 -15.89
CA HIS A 120 -7.33 -15.89 -16.87
C HIS A 120 -7.85 -14.48 -17.25
N GLN A 121 -8.63 -13.86 -16.35
CA GLN A 121 -9.06 -12.48 -16.51
C GLN A 121 -7.92 -11.55 -16.08
N THR A 122 -7.82 -10.41 -16.75
CA THR A 122 -6.77 -9.41 -16.49
C THR A 122 -7.18 -8.39 -15.43
N SER A 123 -8.39 -8.47 -14.88
CA SER A 123 -8.92 -7.51 -13.92
C SER A 123 -8.53 -7.86 -12.49
N THR A 124 -7.66 -7.04 -11.89
CA THR A 124 -7.48 -6.97 -10.45
C THR A 124 -8.71 -6.33 -9.81
N HIS A 125 -9.27 -6.91 -8.75
CA HIS A 125 -10.36 -6.27 -8.02
C HIS A 125 -9.79 -5.33 -6.96
N HIS A 126 -9.87 -4.02 -7.20
CA HIS A 126 -9.49 -3.01 -6.22
C HIS A 126 -10.41 -3.11 -4.99
N LEU A 127 -9.82 -3.14 -3.79
CA LEU A 127 -10.56 -3.25 -2.53
C LEU A 127 -10.64 -1.92 -1.80
N CYS A 128 -9.50 -1.29 -1.53
CA CYS A 128 -9.42 -0.02 -0.81
C CYS A 128 -8.07 0.67 -1.05
N ASP A 129 -8.01 1.96 -0.76
CA ASP A 129 -6.79 2.75 -0.83
C ASP A 129 -6.70 3.80 0.28
N ALA A 130 -5.49 4.22 0.59
CA ALA A 130 -5.21 5.36 1.45
C ALA A 130 -3.97 6.10 0.96
N ALA A 131 -3.91 7.40 1.25
CA ALA A 131 -2.74 8.22 0.98
C ALA A 131 -2.19 8.82 2.29
N THR A 132 -0.88 9.00 2.34
CA THR A 132 -0.21 9.72 3.43
C THR A 132 -0.48 11.22 3.34
N ASP A 133 -0.15 11.93 4.43
CA ASP A 133 0.19 13.34 4.34
C ASP A 133 1.38 13.57 3.37
N LEU A 134 1.69 14.84 3.11
CA LEU A 134 2.87 15.21 2.33
C LEU A 134 4.17 14.77 3.04
N ILE A 135 5.09 14.23 2.26
CA ILE A 135 6.45 13.83 2.60
C ILE A 135 7.39 14.81 1.92
N GLU A 136 8.33 15.36 2.67
CA GLU A 136 9.34 16.28 2.20
C GLU A 136 10.69 15.56 2.05
N ILE A 137 11.27 15.62 0.85
CA ILE A 137 12.58 15.05 0.52
C ILE A 137 13.55 16.20 0.25
N THR A 138 14.55 16.37 1.11
CA THR A 138 15.53 17.47 1.06
C THR A 138 16.96 16.99 1.15
#